data_AF-A0A6G1S7X5-F1
#
_entry.id   AF-A0A6G1S7X5-F1
#
_cell.length_a   1.000
_cell.length_b   1.000
_cell.length_c   1.000
_cell.angle_alpha   90.00
_cell.angle_beta   90.00
_cell.angle_gamma   90.00
#
_symmetry.space_group_name_H-M   'P 1'
#
loop_
_entity.id
_entity.type
_entity.pdbx_description
1 polymer ?
#
loop_
_entity_poly.entity_id
_entity_poly.type
_entity_poly.pdbx_seq_one_letter_code
_entity_poly.pdbx_strand_id
1 'polypeptide(L)'
;KNAIVRSLPSVETLGCTSVICSDKTGTLTTNQMSVSRMFVFDKIEGNDSNFLEFEITGSTYEPIGEVFLKGQKVKTADYETLHEMGTICIMCNDSAIDFNEFKQAFEKVGEATETALIVLAEKMNPFNVPKSGLDRRT
;
A
#
# COMPACT_ATOMS: atom_id res chain seq x y z
N LYS A 1 -22.36 -13.93 -10.95
CA LYS A 1 -22.79 -12.65 -11.59
C LYS A 1 -21.55 -11.76 -11.69
N ASN A 2 -21.31 -11.09 -12.83
CA ASN A 2 -19.98 -10.67 -13.38
C ASN A 2 -19.27 -11.75 -14.23
N ALA A 3 -20.01 -12.69 -14.80
CA ALA A 3 -19.50 -13.67 -15.75
C ALA A 3 -20.14 -13.41 -17.11
N ILE A 4 -19.32 -13.10 -18.13
CA ILE A 4 -19.78 -12.93 -19.51
C ILE A 4 -19.64 -14.29 -20.20
N VAL A 5 -20.76 -15.00 -20.35
CA VAL A 5 -20.78 -16.29 -21.03
C VAL A 5 -20.80 -16.05 -22.53
N ARG A 6 -19.72 -16.43 -23.22
CA ARG A 6 -19.62 -16.30 -24.68
C ARG A 6 -20.19 -17.50 -25.45
N SER A 7 -20.35 -18.64 -24.78
CA SER A 7 -20.85 -19.89 -25.38
C SER A 7 -21.77 -20.61 -24.40
N LEU A 8 -23.00 -20.91 -24.84
CA LEU A 8 -24.03 -21.58 -24.03
C LEU A 8 -23.59 -22.97 -23.50
N PRO A 9 -22.92 -23.83 -24.29
CA PRO A 9 -22.36 -25.10 -23.80
C PRO A 9 -21.39 -24.96 -22.61
N SER A 10 -20.71 -23.81 -22.47
CA SER A 10 -19.74 -23.61 -21.38
C SER A 10 -20.37 -23.54 -19.99
N VAL A 11 -21.67 -23.27 -19.89
CA VAL A 11 -22.38 -23.23 -18.60
C VAL A 11 -22.49 -24.62 -18.00
N GLU A 12 -22.74 -25.64 -18.83
CA GLU A 12 -22.84 -27.03 -18.39
C GLU A 12 -21.46 -27.59 -18.01
N THR A 13 -20.44 -27.33 -18.83
CA THR A 13 -19.06 -27.79 -18.55
C THR A 13 -18.48 -27.17 -17.28
N LEU A 14 -18.84 -25.92 -16.95
CA LEU A 14 -18.42 -25.29 -15.70
C LEU A 14 -18.96 -26.03 -14.46
N GLY A 15 -20.15 -26.65 -14.57
CA GLY A 15 -20.76 -27.43 -13.49
C GLY A 15 -20.02 -28.73 -13.14
N CYS A 16 -19.22 -29.27 -14.06
CA CYS A 16 -18.44 -30.50 -13.86
C CYS A 16 -16.92 -30.24 -13.69
N THR A 17 -16.51 -28.99 -13.49
CA THR A 17 -15.09 -28.63 -13.35
C THR A 17 -14.53 -29.12 -12.01
N SER A 18 -13.48 -29.94 -12.04
CA SER A 18 -12.81 -30.49 -10.84
C SER A 18 -11.52 -29.76 -10.47
N VAL A 19 -10.95 -28.96 -11.37
CA VAL A 19 -9.71 -28.19 -11.16
C VAL A 19 -9.87 -26.80 -11.76
N ILE A 20 -9.51 -25.76 -10.99
CA ILE A 20 -9.48 -24.37 -11.44
C ILE A 20 -8.03 -23.88 -11.40
N CYS A 21 -7.47 -23.59 -12.57
CA CYS A 21 -6.21 -22.87 -12.69
C CYS A 21 -6.53 -21.37 -12.73
N SER A 22 -5.97 -20.61 -11.79
CA SER A 22 -6.22 -19.16 -11.68
C SER A 22 -4.91 -18.41 -11.61
N ASP A 23 -4.82 -17.30 -12.34
CA ASP A 23 -3.68 -16.39 -12.25
C ASP A 23 -3.70 -15.61 -10.93
N LYS A 24 -2.52 -15.24 -10.40
CA LYS A 24 -2.43 -14.54 -9.11
C LYS A 24 -2.80 -13.06 -9.22
N THR A 25 -2.09 -12.34 -10.10
CA THR A 25 -2.16 -10.87 -10.18
C THR A 25 -3.34 -10.44 -11.04
N GLY A 26 -4.26 -9.66 -10.47
CA GLY A 26 -5.46 -9.20 -11.18
C GLY A 26 -6.65 -10.16 -11.14
N THR A 27 -6.47 -11.38 -10.61
CA THR A 27 -7.57 -12.34 -10.38
C THR A 27 -7.70 -12.71 -8.90
N LEU A 28 -6.68 -13.32 -8.30
CA LEU A 28 -6.69 -13.62 -6.85
C LEU A 28 -6.36 -12.39 -5.99
N THR A 29 -5.58 -11.46 -6.54
CA THR A 29 -5.18 -10.21 -5.88
C THR A 29 -5.64 -9.01 -6.70
N THR A 30 -5.87 -7.89 -6.04
CA THR A 30 -6.37 -6.65 -6.66
C THR A 30 -5.32 -5.92 -7.51
N ASN A 31 -4.11 -6.45 -7.63
CA ASN A 31 -2.96 -5.78 -8.26
C ASN A 31 -2.68 -4.38 -7.65
N GLN A 32 -3.06 -4.18 -6.39
CA GLN A 32 -2.73 -3.01 -5.61
C GLN A 32 -1.64 -3.41 -4.62
N MET A 33 -0.45 -2.87 -4.82
CA MET A 33 0.65 -3.06 -3.88
C MET A 33 0.55 -2.00 -2.80
N SER A 34 0.66 -2.43 -1.55
CA SER A 34 0.67 -1.56 -0.38
C SER A 34 1.71 -2.10 0.58
N VAL A 35 2.47 -1.22 1.20
CA VAL A 35 3.40 -1.61 2.26
C VAL A 35 2.59 -1.93 3.51
N SER A 36 2.69 -3.17 3.99
CA SER A 36 1.98 -3.63 5.18
C SER A 36 2.82 -3.50 6.45
N ARG A 37 4.14 -3.63 6.33
CA ARG A 37 5.10 -3.61 7.43
C ARG A 37 6.40 -2.96 7.00
N MET A 38 7.04 -2.28 7.93
CA MET A 38 8.40 -1.73 7.78
C MET A 38 9.15 -1.86 9.10
N PHE A 39 10.48 -1.83 9.06
CA PHE A 39 11.26 -1.82 10.28
C PHE A 39 12.47 -0.89 10.16
N VAL A 40 12.92 -0.38 11.30
CA VAL A 40 14.16 0.40 11.43
C VAL A 40 14.98 -0.12 12.60
N PHE A 41 16.27 0.16 12.61
CA PHE A 41 17.12 -0.11 13.76
C PHE A 41 16.75 0.84 14.91
N ASP A 42 16.60 0.29 16.12
CA ASP A 42 16.35 1.05 17.36
C ASP A 42 17.68 1.44 18.00
N LYS A 43 18.42 0.42 18.43
CA LYS A 43 19.72 0.53 19.09
C LYS A 43 20.62 -0.59 18.63
N ILE A 44 21.89 -0.23 18.49
CA ILE A 44 22.97 -1.15 18.17
C ILE A 44 23.95 -1.05 19.35
N GLU A 45 24.01 -2.11 20.17
CA GLU A 45 24.89 -2.18 21.34
C GLU A 45 25.81 -3.40 21.20
N GLY A 46 27.07 -3.15 20.83
CA GLY A 46 28.04 -4.22 20.60
C GLY A 46 27.62 -5.14 19.44
N ASN A 47 27.42 -6.42 19.74
CA ASN A 47 26.96 -7.41 18.75
C ASN A 47 25.43 -7.59 18.73
N ASP A 48 24.68 -6.94 19.62
CA ASP A 48 23.23 -7.04 19.69
C ASP A 48 22.58 -5.86 18.94
N SER A 49 21.64 -6.19 18.07
CA SER A 49 20.88 -5.21 17.26
C SER A 49 19.38 -5.38 17.52
N ASN A 50 18.73 -4.31 17.94
CA ASN A 50 17.28 -4.26 18.12
C ASN A 50 16.60 -3.48 16.99
N PHE A 51 15.37 -3.88 16.68
CA PHE A 51 14.57 -3.27 15.61
C PHE A 51 13.21 -2.81 16.14
N LEU A 52 12.71 -1.72 15.57
CA LEU A 52 11.32 -1.31 15.68
C LEU A 52 10.59 -1.74 14.41
N GLU A 53 9.65 -2.68 14.54
CA GLU A 53 8.77 -3.10 13.45
C GLU A 53 7.43 -2.37 13.55
N PHE A 54 7.04 -1.72 12.47
CA PHE A 54 5.80 -0.97 12.34
C PHE A 54 4.85 -1.69 11.39
N GLU A 55 3.56 -1.61 11.70
CA GLU A 55 2.47 -2.10 10.87
C GLU A 55 1.70 -0.92 10.28
N ILE A 56 1.36 -1.01 8.99
CA ILE A 56 0.70 0.05 8.24
C ILE A 56 -0.65 -0.46 7.76
N THR A 57 -1.69 0.35 7.95
CA THR A 57 -3.04 0.02 7.48
C THR A 57 -3.32 0.54 6.06
N GLY A 58 -4.38 0.00 5.46
CA GLY A 58 -4.81 0.34 4.11
C GLY A 58 -4.15 -0.55 3.05
N SER A 59 -4.97 -1.13 2.19
CA SER A 59 -4.57 -2.07 1.13
C SER A 59 -4.64 -1.47 -0.28
N THR A 60 -4.92 -0.16 -0.38
CA THR A 60 -5.09 0.57 -1.64
C THR A 60 -4.04 1.66 -1.80
N TYR A 61 -4.05 2.33 -2.95
CA TYR A 61 -3.23 3.52 -3.20
C TYR A 61 -3.76 4.80 -2.56
N GLU A 62 -4.78 4.72 -1.70
CA GLU A 62 -5.23 5.88 -0.96
C GLU A 62 -4.17 6.32 0.06
N PRO A 63 -3.82 7.62 0.13
CA PRO A 63 -2.87 8.17 1.10
C PRO A 63 -3.49 8.30 2.50
N ILE A 64 -4.36 7.35 2.86
CA ILE A 64 -5.09 7.29 4.12
C ILE A 64 -4.70 5.98 4.81
N GLY A 65 -4.18 6.09 6.01
CA GLY A 65 -3.73 4.95 6.79
C GLY A 65 -3.15 5.39 8.12
N GLU A 66 -2.90 4.40 8.96
CA GLU A 66 -2.38 4.56 10.30
C GLU A 66 -1.16 3.64 10.46
N VAL A 67 -0.22 4.08 11.29
CA VAL A 67 1.00 3.33 11.60
C VAL A 67 0.96 2.89 13.05
N PHE A 68 1.27 1.62 13.28
CA PHE A 68 1.24 0.99 14.59
C PHE A 68 2.61 0.44 14.95
N LEU A 69 3.00 0.55 16.21
CA LEU A 69 4.16 -0.10 16.80
C LEU A 69 3.67 -0.96 17.96
N LYS A 70 3.94 -2.28 17.92
CA LYS A 70 3.49 -3.23 18.96
C LYS A 70 1.98 -3.13 19.27
N GLY A 71 1.17 -2.92 18.22
CA GLY A 71 -0.30 -2.80 18.31
C GLY A 71 -0.81 -1.43 18.79
N GLN A 72 0.06 -0.46 19.09
CA GLN A 72 -0.34 0.90 19.45
C GLN A 72 -0.13 1.87 18.30
N LYS A 73 -1.13 2.72 18.04
CA LYS A 73 -1.02 3.77 17.03
C LYS A 73 0.06 4.76 17.46
N VAL A 74 1.00 5.05 16.56
CA VAL A 74 2.12 5.96 16.82
C VAL A 74 2.13 7.12 15.82
N LYS A 75 2.74 8.23 16.22
CA LYS A 75 3.09 9.30 15.28
C LYS A 75 4.49 9.00 14.76
N THR A 76 4.62 8.86 13.45
CA THR A 76 5.91 8.56 12.82
C THR A 76 6.91 9.71 12.97
N ALA A 77 6.41 10.94 13.12
CA ALA A 77 7.20 12.15 13.37
C ALA A 77 8.00 12.13 14.69
N ASP A 78 7.68 11.21 15.60
CA ASP A 78 8.44 11.01 16.83
C ASP A 78 9.72 10.18 16.61
N TYR A 79 9.94 9.65 15.39
CA TYR A 79 11.06 8.78 15.03
C TYR A 79 11.88 9.39 13.89
N GLU A 80 13.09 9.88 14.20
CA GLU A 80 13.98 10.53 13.22
C GLU A 80 14.34 9.60 12.05
N THR A 81 14.54 8.31 12.32
CA THR A 81 14.82 7.31 11.27
C THR A 81 13.69 7.17 10.26
N LEU A 82 12.43 7.44 10.65
CA LEU A 82 11.29 7.45 9.75
C LEU A 82 11.24 8.71 8.87
N HIS A 83 11.88 9.81 9.27
CA HIS A 83 12.04 10.98 8.40
C HIS A 83 12.94 10.65 7.21
N GLU A 84 14.09 10.02 7.47
CA GLU A 84 15.01 9.60 6.42
C GLU A 84 14.37 8.52 5.54
N MET A 85 13.72 7.53 6.13
CA MET A 85 13.00 6.50 5.38
C MET A 85 11.93 7.10 4.45
N GLY A 86 11.12 8.03 4.96
CA GLY A 86 10.12 8.73 4.14
C GLY A 86 10.76 9.56 3.02
N THR A 87 11.88 10.21 3.31
CA THR A 87 12.64 10.97 2.30
C THR A 87 13.17 10.06 1.19
N ILE A 88 13.74 8.90 1.53
CA ILE A 88 14.20 7.90 0.56
C ILE A 88 13.04 7.39 -0.29
N CYS A 89 11.90 7.06 0.34
CA CYS A 89 10.71 6.55 -0.35
C CYS A 89 10.16 7.53 -1.40
N ILE A 90 10.29 8.84 -1.16
CA ILE A 90 9.83 9.91 -2.05
C ILE A 90 10.90 10.28 -3.09
N MET A 91 12.15 10.45 -2.67
CA MET A 91 13.21 10.99 -3.52
C MET A 91 13.83 9.95 -4.46
N CYS A 92 13.86 8.68 -4.07
CA CYS A 92 14.37 7.58 -4.90
C CYS A 92 13.21 6.85 -5.58
N ASN A 93 12.38 7.59 -6.30
CA ASN A 93 11.13 7.11 -6.86
C ASN A 93 10.76 7.87 -8.14
N ASP A 94 10.42 7.13 -9.20
CA ASP A 94 9.99 7.70 -10.49
C ASP A 94 8.46 7.59 -10.70
N SER A 95 7.75 7.03 -9.73
CA SER A 95 6.31 6.82 -9.74
C SER A 95 5.57 7.87 -8.92
N ALA A 96 4.26 7.95 -9.13
CA ALA A 96 3.37 8.88 -8.43
C ALA A 96 1.99 8.27 -8.21
N ILE A 97 1.18 8.93 -7.38
CA ILE A 97 -0.26 8.70 -7.31
C ILE A 97 -1.00 9.86 -7.95
N ASP A 98 -2.06 9.56 -8.70
CA ASP A 98 -2.97 10.58 -9.23
C ASP A 98 -4.42 10.27 -8.82
N PHE A 99 -5.20 11.32 -8.62
CA PHE A 99 -6.60 11.17 -8.25
C PHE A 99 -7.48 11.21 -9.51
N ASN A 100 -8.10 10.08 -9.84
CA ASN A 100 -8.99 9.98 -10.97
C ASN A 100 -10.40 10.47 -10.58
N GLU A 101 -10.78 11.66 -11.03
CA GLU A 101 -12.09 12.27 -10.73
C GLU A 101 -13.29 11.45 -11.23
N PHE A 102 -13.15 10.71 -12.34
CA PHE A 102 -14.25 9.90 -12.86
C PHE A 102 -14.50 8.65 -12.01
N LYS A 103 -13.43 8.01 -11.55
CA LYS A 103 -13.49 6.81 -10.72
C LYS A 103 -13.58 7.12 -9.22
N GLN A 104 -13.36 8.37 -8.84
CA GLN A 104 -13.29 8.82 -7.44
C GLN A 104 -12.27 8.04 -6.60
N ALA A 105 -11.14 7.67 -7.22
CA ALA A 105 -10.12 6.81 -6.63
C ALA A 105 -8.71 7.26 -7.00
N PHE A 106 -7.75 7.01 -6.09
CA PHE A 106 -6.33 7.17 -6.39
C PHE A 106 -5.85 6.02 -7.27
N GLU A 107 -5.21 6.36 -8.38
CA GLU A 107 -4.61 5.43 -9.32
C GLU A 107 -3.09 5.60 -9.30
N LYS A 108 -2.39 4.49 -9.58
CA LYS A 108 -0.94 4.50 -9.73
C LYS A 108 -0.53 5.13 -11.05
N VAL A 109 0.58 5.87 -11.03
CA VAL A 109 1.29 6.33 -12.23
C VAL A 109 2.71 5.77 -12.11
N GLY A 110 3.06 4.81 -12.97
CA GLY A 110 4.35 4.09 -12.89
C GLY A 110 4.25 2.68 -12.30
N GLU A 111 5.32 2.25 -11.63
CA GLU A 111 5.44 0.91 -11.07
C GLU A 111 4.65 0.75 -9.77
N ALA A 112 4.04 -0.43 -9.58
CA ALA A 112 3.20 -0.70 -8.40
C ALA A 112 4.03 -0.71 -7.10
N THR A 113 5.27 -1.20 -7.16
CA THR A 113 6.27 -1.19 -6.09
C THR A 113 6.55 0.22 -5.59
N GLU A 114 6.96 1.09 -6.50
CA GLU A 114 7.32 2.46 -6.21
C GLU A 114 6.12 3.30 -5.76
N THR A 115 4.98 3.12 -6.41
CA THR A 115 3.74 3.81 -5.98
C THR A 115 3.38 3.46 -4.54
N ALA A 116 3.58 2.20 -4.11
CA ALA A 116 3.34 1.79 -2.74
C ALA A 116 4.25 2.52 -1.73
N LEU A 117 5.48 2.89 -2.12
CA LEU A 117 6.41 3.66 -1.29
C LEU A 117 5.98 5.14 -1.16
N ILE A 118 5.48 5.74 -2.24
CA ILE A 118 4.88 7.09 -2.18
C ILE A 118 3.69 7.09 -1.21
N VAL A 119 2.79 6.12 -1.35
CA VAL A 119 1.62 5.99 -0.48
C VAL A 119 2.03 5.71 0.96
N LEU A 120 3.08 4.91 1.20
CA LEU A 120 3.65 4.71 2.53
C LEU A 120 4.09 6.03 3.13
N ALA A 121 4.90 6.82 2.42
CA ALA A 121 5.41 8.09 2.93
C ALA A 121 4.28 9.08 3.25
N GLU A 122 3.23 9.10 2.40
CA GLU A 122 2.01 9.85 2.66
C GLU A 122 1.30 9.37 3.94
N LYS A 123 1.07 8.06 4.11
CA LYS A 123 0.43 7.50 5.32
C LYS A 123 1.25 7.76 6.58
N MET A 124 2.56 7.69 6.47
CA MET A 124 3.47 7.97 7.59
C MET A 124 3.35 9.44 8.00
N ASN A 125 3.37 10.37 7.05
CA ASN A 125 3.49 11.82 7.32
C ASN A 125 4.62 12.13 8.32
N PRO A 126 5.87 11.75 8.00
CA PRO A 126 7.00 11.84 8.93
C PRO A 126 7.26 13.27 9.40
N PHE A 127 7.00 14.28 8.58
CA PHE A 127 7.23 15.68 8.94
C PHE A 127 6.03 16.35 9.64
N ASN A 128 5.00 15.58 10.02
CA ASN A 128 3.78 16.05 10.68
C ASN A 128 3.12 17.25 9.95
N VAL A 129 3.12 17.21 8.62
CA VAL A 129 2.54 18.27 7.79
C VAL A 129 1.02 18.26 7.95
N PRO A 130 0.37 19.41 8.19
CA PRO A 130 -1.08 19.47 8.27
C PRO A 130 -1.70 19.15 6.91
N LYS A 131 -2.53 18.10 6.85
CA LYS A 131 -3.23 17.68 5.62
C LYS A 131 -4.65 18.26 5.50
N SER A 132 -5.10 19.09 6.45
CA SER A 132 -6.43 19.69 6.43
C SER A 132 -6.60 20.59 5.20
N GLY A 133 -7.60 20.32 4.37
CA GLY A 133 -7.88 21.10 3.16
C GLY A 133 -6.99 20.76 1.94
N LEU A 134 -6.16 19.73 2.04
CA LEU A 134 -5.35 19.19 0.93
C LEU A 134 -5.92 17.88 0.36
N ASP A 135 -7.01 17.38 0.93
CA ASP A 135 -7.68 16.19 0.43
C ASP A 135 -8.47 16.54 -0.84
N ARG A 136 -8.06 15.98 -1.98
CA ARG A 136 -8.74 16.14 -3.27
C ARG A 136 -10.21 15.65 -3.26
N ARG A 137 -10.67 15.03 -2.17
CA ARG A 137 -12.07 14.63 -1.94
C ARG A 137 -12.96 15.73 -1.32
N THR A 138 -12.40 16.86 -0.88
CA THR A 138 -13.13 17.97 -0.22
C THR A 138 -12.83 19.34 -0.78
#